data_AF-A0A3B8V4E3-F1
#
_entry.id   AF-A0A3B8V4E3-F1
#
_cell.length_a   1.000
_cell.length_b   1.000
_cell.length_c   1.000
_cell.angle_alpha   90.00
_cell.angle_beta   90.00
_cell.angle_gamma   90.00
#
_symmetry.space_group_name_H-M   'P 1'
#
loop_
_entity.id
_entity.type
_entity.pdbx_description
1 polymer ?
#
loop_
_entity_poly.entity_id
_entity_poly.type
_entity_poly.pdbx_seq_one_letter_code
_entity_poly.pdbx_strand_id
1 'polypeptide(L)'
;MQRINDVIKCSLDELCEYTDDFFSRYYGNKKIAGDSTNPLYLTGEGVGEIRGLSEHVSRRLSRITQVVRPEIPYFDKPVYSSRISALHAALERAEKQSGIRQFFNIFGGTKK
;
A
#
# COMPACT_ATOMS: atom_id res chain seq x y z
N MET A 1 26.56 -5.14 15.29
CA MET A 1 25.35 -5.49 14.51
C MET A 1 24.27 -6.20 15.35
N GLN A 2 24.60 -7.21 16.17
CA GLN A 2 23.60 -7.92 17.00
C GLN A 2 22.74 -6.99 17.89
N ARG A 3 23.36 -6.04 18.60
CA ARG A 3 22.64 -5.10 19.47
C ARG A 3 21.50 -4.32 18.78
N ILE A 4 21.68 -3.92 17.52
CA ILE A 4 20.65 -3.14 16.80
C ILE A 4 19.47 -4.04 16.45
N ASN A 5 19.75 -5.27 16.01
CA ASN A 5 18.71 -6.23 15.69
C ASN A 5 17.89 -6.59 16.94
N ASP A 6 18.56 -6.72 18.08
CA ASP A 6 17.90 -7.00 19.36
C ASP A 6 16.99 -5.83 19.78
N VAL A 7 17.45 -4.57 19.62
CA VAL A 7 16.61 -3.39 19.87
C VAL A 7 15.39 -3.35 18.95
N ILE A 8 15.57 -3.61 17.64
CA ILE A 8 14.47 -3.63 16.67
C ILE A 8 13.44 -4.70 17.04
N LYS A 9 13.90 -5.89 17.44
CA LYS A 9 13.02 -6.98 17.89
C LYS A 9 12.24 -6.60 19.14
N CYS A 10 12.90 -6.03 20.16
CA CYS A 10 12.22 -5.57 21.36
C CYS A 10 11.14 -4.53 21.03
N SER A 11 11.44 -3.54 20.19
CA SER A 11 10.44 -2.53 19.79
C SER A 11 9.27 -3.12 18.98
N LEU A 12 9.54 -4.15 18.17
CA LEU A 12 8.51 -4.87 17.43
C LEU A 12 7.65 -5.72 18.35
N ASP A 13 8.26 -6.32 19.38
CA ASP A 13 7.56 -7.11 20.38
C ASP A 13 6.62 -6.23 21.22
N GLU A 14 7.07 -5.04 21.64
CA GLU A 14 6.22 -4.04 22.30
C GLU A 14 5.03 -3.63 21.42
N LEU A 15 5.26 -3.38 20.12
CA LEU A 15 4.18 -3.11 19.17
C LEU A 15 3.20 -4.27 19.05
N CYS A 16 3.70 -5.51 19.04
CA CYS A 16 2.85 -6.69 19.01
C CYS A 16 2.01 -6.81 20.27
N GLU A 17 2.56 -6.51 21.45
CA GLU A 17 1.83 -6.52 22.72
C GLU A 17 0.70 -5.49 22.73
N TYR A 18 0.95 -4.25 22.30
CA TYR A 18 -0.11 -3.25 22.18
C TYR A 18 -1.21 -3.65 21.20
N THR A 19 -0.82 -4.31 20.10
CA THR A 19 -1.77 -4.77 19.10
C THR A 19 -2.62 -5.93 19.63
N ASP A 20 -2.02 -6.84 20.40
CA ASP A 20 -2.72 -7.96 21.03
C ASP A 20 -3.67 -7.48 22.14
N ASP A 21 -3.26 -6.49 22.93
CA ASP A 21 -4.11 -5.80 23.89
C ASP A 21 -5.32 -5.11 23.23
N PHE A 22 -5.10 -4.48 22.08
CA PHE A 22 -6.20 -3.90 21.30
C PHE A 22 -7.17 -4.98 20.83
N PHE A 23 -6.66 -6.09 20.31
CA PHE A 23 -7.48 -7.19 19.84
C PHE A 23 -8.24 -7.90 20.96
N SER A 24 -7.60 -8.14 22.11
CA SER A 24 -8.25 -8.76 23.25
C SER A 24 -9.40 -7.89 23.78
N ARG A 25 -9.25 -6.56 23.79
CA ARG A 25 -10.31 -5.62 24.17
C ARG A 25 -11.46 -5.58 23.17
N TYR A 26 -11.16 -5.59 21.87
CA TYR A 26 -12.17 -5.40 20.83
C TYR A 26 -12.90 -6.69 20.44
N TYR A 27 -12.18 -7.80 20.33
CA TYR A 27 -12.72 -9.10 19.92
C TYR A 27 -13.05 -10.02 21.11
N GLY A 28 -12.56 -9.71 22.32
CA GLY A 28 -12.75 -10.57 23.49
C GLY A 28 -12.24 -11.99 23.25
N ASN A 29 -13.03 -12.99 23.66
CA ASN A 29 -12.73 -14.42 23.44
C ASN A 29 -13.12 -14.96 22.06
N LYS A 30 -13.55 -14.11 21.11
CA LYS A 30 -13.93 -14.60 19.78
C LYS A 30 -12.68 -15.02 19.01
N LYS A 31 -12.67 -16.28 18.54
CA LYS A 31 -11.64 -16.90 17.66
C LYS A 31 -11.55 -16.27 16.26
N ILE A 32 -11.79 -14.97 16.12
CA ILE A 32 -11.48 -14.21 14.90
C ILE A 32 -9.95 -13.97 14.84
N ALA A 33 -9.26 -14.13 15.98
CA ALA A 33 -7.82 -14.09 16.07
C ALA A 33 -7.17 -15.33 15.42
N GLY A 34 -6.72 -15.15 14.18
CA GLY A 34 -5.93 -16.14 13.44
C GLY A 34 -6.61 -16.77 12.24
N ASP A 35 -7.87 -16.40 11.95
CA ASP A 35 -8.53 -16.89 10.75
C ASP A 35 -7.99 -16.17 9.50
N SER A 36 -7.75 -16.95 8.44
CA SER A 36 -7.29 -16.47 7.13
C SER A 36 -8.25 -15.46 6.48
N THR A 37 -9.49 -15.41 6.96
CA THR A 37 -10.54 -14.48 6.54
C THR A 37 -10.32 -13.04 7.01
N ASN A 38 -9.42 -12.80 7.98
CA ASN A 38 -9.15 -11.47 8.52
C ASN A 38 -7.64 -11.19 8.68
N PRO A 39 -6.93 -10.91 7.56
CA PRO A 39 -5.52 -10.58 7.59
C PRO A 39 -5.24 -9.22 8.24
N LEU A 40 -4.10 -9.11 8.92
CA LEU A 40 -3.57 -7.85 9.45
C LEU A 40 -2.81 -7.11 8.34
N TYR A 41 -3.25 -5.90 7.99
CA TYR A 41 -2.53 -5.04 7.07
C TYR A 41 -1.65 -4.07 7.83
N LEU A 42 -0.35 -4.10 7.58
CA LEU A 42 0.63 -3.17 8.14
C LEU A 42 0.97 -2.09 7.12
N THR A 43 0.87 -0.84 7.55
CA THR A 43 1.27 0.35 6.78
C THR A 43 2.26 1.18 7.60
N GLY A 44 2.98 2.08 6.94
CA GLY A 44 3.91 3.00 7.59
C GLY A 44 5.22 3.16 6.83
N GLU A 45 5.84 4.31 7.00
CA GLU A 45 7.19 4.59 6.48
C GLU A 45 8.20 3.71 7.25
N GLY A 46 9.00 2.92 6.53
CA GLY A 46 10.00 2.01 7.10
C GLY A 46 9.54 0.55 7.33
N VAL A 47 8.24 0.26 7.36
CA VAL A 47 7.73 -1.12 7.57
C VAL A 47 8.18 -2.07 6.45
N GLY A 48 8.21 -1.56 5.21
CA GLY A 48 8.69 -2.31 4.05
C GLY A 48 10.22 -2.39 3.92
N GLU A 49 10.98 -1.67 4.75
CA GLU A 49 12.45 -1.63 4.70
C GLU A 49 13.09 -2.62 5.67
N ILE A 50 12.38 -2.99 6.75
CA ILE A 50 12.86 -3.96 7.73
C ILE A 50 12.62 -5.38 7.20
N ARG A 51 13.71 -6.03 6.78
CA ARG A 51 13.67 -7.42 6.30
C ARG A 51 13.14 -8.36 7.40
N GLY A 52 12.10 -9.14 7.07
CA GLY A 52 11.52 -10.15 7.96
C GLY A 52 10.51 -9.60 8.98
N LEU A 53 10.18 -8.31 8.92
CA LEU A 53 9.20 -7.70 9.83
C LEU A 53 7.82 -8.37 9.73
N SER A 54 7.32 -8.58 8.52
CA SER A 54 6.02 -9.22 8.30
C SER A 54 5.96 -10.64 8.87
N GLU A 55 7.06 -11.39 8.78
CA GLU A 55 7.16 -12.75 9.31
C GLU A 55 7.24 -12.75 10.83
N HIS A 56 8.01 -11.84 11.43
CA HIS A 56 8.11 -11.67 12.87
C HIS A 56 6.75 -11.31 13.48
N VAL A 57 6.05 -10.32 12.92
CA VAL A 57 4.74 -9.88 13.41
C VAL A 57 3.68 -10.97 13.19
N SER A 58 3.67 -11.62 12.02
CA SER A 58 2.76 -12.73 11.74
C SER A 58 2.90 -13.87 12.75
N ARG A 59 4.14 -14.20 13.12
CA ARG A 59 4.44 -15.24 14.11
C ARG A 59 4.03 -14.83 15.52
N ARG A 60 4.26 -13.58 15.93
CA ARG A 60 3.91 -13.11 17.27
C ARG A 60 2.41 -12.97 17.48
N LEU A 61 1.68 -12.50 16.46
CA LEU A 61 0.23 -12.27 16.54
C LEU A 61 -0.60 -13.49 16.08
N SER A 62 0.06 -14.56 15.62
CA SER A 62 -0.60 -15.75 15.05
C SER A 62 -1.65 -15.41 13.98
N ARG A 63 -1.34 -14.42 13.13
CA ARG A 63 -2.25 -13.86 12.12
C ARG A 63 -1.51 -13.60 10.82
N ILE A 64 -2.16 -13.91 9.70
CA ILE A 64 -1.64 -13.56 8.38
C ILE A 64 -1.45 -12.06 8.31
N THR A 65 -0.20 -11.62 8.15
CA THR A 65 0.18 -10.21 8.14
C THR A 65 0.73 -9.82 6.78
N GLN A 66 0.14 -8.80 6.16
CA GLN A 66 0.53 -8.29 4.85
C GLN A 66 0.99 -6.84 4.97
N VAL A 67 2.17 -6.53 4.43
CA VAL A 67 2.65 -5.15 4.36
C VAL A 67 2.04 -4.49 3.14
N VAL A 68 1.24 -3.45 3.38
CA VAL A 68 0.65 -2.62 2.34
C VAL A 68 1.54 -1.40 2.18
N ARG A 69 2.15 -1.28 1.00
CA ARG A 69 2.93 -0.11 0.60
C ARG A 69 2.30 0.44 -0.68
N PRO A 70 2.20 1.77 -0.86
CA PRO A 70 1.89 2.31 -2.18
C PRO A 70 2.94 1.78 -3.16
N GLU A 71 2.49 1.27 -4.31
CA GLU A 71 3.39 1.05 -5.44
C GLU A 71 3.91 2.42 -5.85
N ILE A 72 5.11 2.76 -5.35
CA ILE A 72 5.82 3.94 -5.83
C ILE A 72 6.19 3.56 -7.26
N PRO A 73 5.63 4.24 -8.28
CA PRO A 73 6.05 3.97 -9.65
C PRO A 73 7.56 4.18 -9.69
N TYR A 74 8.30 3.17 -10.16
CA TYR A 74 9.75 3.20 -10.33
C TYR A 74 10.14 4.34 -11.27
N PHE A 75 10.19 5.54 -10.73
CA PHE A 75 10.78 6.69 -11.35
C PHE A 75 12.08 6.89 -10.58
N ASP A 76 13.12 6.23 -11.08
CA ASP A 76 14.43 6.01 -10.44
C ASP A 76 15.05 7.25 -9.79
N LYS A 77 14.58 8.47 -10.12
CA LYS A 77 14.97 9.71 -9.47
C LYS A 77 13.77 10.69 -9.40
N PRO A 78 13.60 11.45 -8.30
CA PRO A 78 12.62 12.54 -8.23
C PRO A 78 12.78 13.59 -9.34
N VAL A 79 13.96 13.66 -9.97
CA VAL A 79 14.27 14.50 -11.13
C VAL A 79 13.38 14.21 -12.35
N TYR A 80 12.87 12.98 -12.51
CA TYR A 80 12.04 12.62 -13.66
C TYR A 80 10.54 12.91 -13.46
N SER A 81 10.12 13.20 -12.22
CA SER A 81 8.71 13.45 -11.87
C SER A 81 8.07 14.51 -12.77
N SER A 82 8.71 15.67 -12.95
CA SER A 82 8.16 16.77 -13.74
C SER A 82 7.98 16.42 -15.22
N ARG A 83 8.93 15.68 -15.81
CA ARG A 83 8.86 15.26 -17.22
C ARG A 83 7.74 14.26 -17.45
N ILE A 84 7.54 13.35 -16.51
CA ILE A 84 6.51 12.32 -16.59
C ILE A 84 5.13 12.90 -16.30
N SER A 85 4.99 13.79 -15.31
CA SER A 85 3.75 14.53 -15.09
C SER A 85 3.35 15.34 -16.32
N ALA A 86 4.31 15.96 -17.01
CA ALA A 86 4.06 16.65 -18.27
C ALA A 86 3.60 15.68 -19.38
N LEU A 87 4.24 14.50 -19.50
CA LEU A 87 3.85 13.47 -20.46
C LEU A 87 2.44 12.93 -20.18
N HIS A 88 2.13 12.67 -18.91
CA HIS A 88 0.84 12.16 -18.47
C HIS A 88 -0.27 13.18 -18.73
N ALA A 89 -0.05 14.46 -18.40
CA ALA A 89 -0.99 15.54 -18.70
C ALA A 89 -1.20 15.72 -20.21
N ALA A 90 -0.15 15.53 -21.02
CA ALA A 90 -0.25 15.57 -22.48
C ALA A 90 -1.07 14.40 -23.04
N LEU A 91 -0.85 13.17 -22.53
CA LEU A 91 -1.62 11.98 -22.90
C LEU A 91 -3.10 12.13 -22.51
N GLU A 92 -3.39 12.55 -21.27
CA GLU A 92 -4.75 12.78 -20.79
C GLU A 92 -5.48 13.83 -21.65
N ARG A 93 -4.77 14.89 -22.04
CA ARG A 93 -5.30 15.93 -22.94
C ARG A 93 -5.55 15.39 -24.34
N ALA A 94 -4.67 14.54 -24.87
CA ALA A 94 -4.84 13.90 -26.17
C ALA A 94 -6.03 12.92 -26.19
N GLU A 95 -6.21 12.12 -25.14
CA GLU A 95 -7.34 11.21 -24.97
C GLU A 95 -8.67 11.98 -24.86
N LYS A 96 -8.72 13.03 -24.04
CA LYS A 96 -9.89 13.92 -23.96
C LYS A 96 -10.21 14.55 -25.31
N GLN A 97 -9.21 15.00 -26.07
CA GLN A 97 -9.42 15.61 -27.37
C GLN A 97 -9.87 14.59 -28.44
N SER A 98 -9.39 13.34 -28.36
CA SER A 98 -9.85 12.24 -29.22
C SER A 98 -11.30 11.84 -28.91
N GLY A 99 -11.65 11.70 -27.63
CA GLY A 99 -13.02 11.41 -27.20
C GLY A 99 -14.00 12.53 -27.60
N ILE A 100 -13.63 13.79 -27.37
CA ILE A 100 -14.44 14.94 -27.78
C ILE A 100 -14.61 14.98 -29.31
N ARG A 101 -13.55 14.75 -30.10
CA ARG A 101 -13.64 14.66 -31.57
C ARG A 101 -14.54 13.52 -32.04
N GLN A 102 -14.52 12.36 -31.38
CA GLN A 102 -15.42 11.25 -31.69
C GLN A 102 -16.88 11.61 -31.38
N PHE A 103 -17.15 12.26 -30.24
CA PHE A 103 -18.48 12.75 -29.90
C PHE A 103 -18.99 13.83 -30.87
N PHE A 104 -18.14 14.77 -31.29
CA PHE A 104 -18.51 15.78 -32.30
C PHE A 104 -18.65 15.20 -33.71
N ASN A 105 -17.94 14.12 -34.07
CA ASN A 105 -18.15 13.43 -35.34
C ASN A 105 -19.47 12.63 -35.37
N ILE A 106 -19.90 12.09 -34.22
CA ILE A 106 -21.20 11.41 -34.10
C ILE A 106 -22.37 12.41 -34.15
N PHE A 107 -22.22 13.59 -33.53
CA PHE A 107 -23.26 14.64 -33.57
C PHE A 107 -23.17 15.59 -34.78
N GLY A 108 -22.06 15.57 -35.53
CA GLY A 108 -21.76 16.51 -36.62
C GLY A 108 -21.63 15.89 -38.02
N GLY A 109 -22.07 14.64 -38.20
CA GLY A 109 -21.99 13.91 -39.48
C GLY A 109 -22.90 14.43 -40.58
N THR A 110 -22.42 15.45 -41.30
CA THR A 110 -22.52 15.69 -42.76
C THR A 110 -23.89 15.49 -43.45
N LYS A 111 -24.58 16.61 -43.68
CA LYS A 111 -25.53 16.74 -44.81
C LYS A 111 -24.74 16.69 -46.12
N LYS A 112 -24.92 15.63 -46.90
CA LYS A 112 -24.97 15.74 -48.36
C LYS A 112 -26.41 16.07 -48.75
#